data_AF-A0A2S5KDJ8-F1
#
_entry.id   AF-A0A2S5KDJ8-F1
#
_cell.length_a   1.000
_cell.length_b   1.000
_cell.length_c   1.000
_cell.angle_alpha   90.00
_cell.angle_beta   90.00
_cell.angle_gamma   90.00
#
_symmetry.space_group_name_H-M   'P 1'
#
loop_
_entity.id
_entity.type
_entity.pdbx_description
1 polymer ?
#
loop_
_entity_poly.entity_id
_entity_poly.type
_entity_poly.pdbx_seq_one_letter_code
_entity_poly.pdbx_strand_id
1 'polypeptide(L)'
;MFGFLKKRARRVTNDITKFEKRDLAQAVVNAAWLVAFADGNCDPIERAKIDQVLKTNPVLYNFTSELAEISTKIVNLLETDFKIGRRAAMREIEDVKGDQREAEDVLDVAVAIAEADGEIEKSEMKVLEQIALVLGLRLENHLE
;
A
#
# COMPACT_ATOMS: atom_id res chain seq x y z
N MET A 1 15.36 27.17 -32.18
CA MET A 1 14.19 26.28 -31.93
C MET A 1 14.53 25.12 -30.97
N PHE A 2 15.23 25.36 -29.85
CA PHE A 2 15.70 24.29 -28.92
C PHE A 2 14.84 24.11 -27.65
N GLY A 3 13.73 24.85 -27.50
CA GLY A 3 12.89 24.79 -26.29
C GLY A 3 11.83 23.68 -26.28
N PHE A 4 11.46 23.13 -27.44
CA PHE A 4 10.36 22.16 -27.55
C PHE A 4 10.77 20.72 -27.25
N LEU A 5 12.00 20.30 -27.56
CA LEU A 5 12.49 18.94 -27.23
C LEU A 5 12.65 18.74 -25.71
N LYS A 6 13.14 19.76 -24.98
CA LYS A 6 13.36 19.66 -23.53
C LYS A 6 12.05 19.49 -22.74
N LYS A 7 10.95 20.05 -23.24
CA LYS A 7 9.60 19.91 -22.64
C LYS A 7 8.94 18.54 -22.89
N ARG A 8 9.35 17.80 -23.92
CA ARG A 8 8.88 16.42 -24.16
C ARG A 8 9.71 15.42 -23.38
N ALA A 9 11.04 15.56 -23.38
CA ALA A 9 11.93 14.67 -22.62
C ALA A 9 11.63 14.67 -21.11
N ARG A 10 11.38 15.85 -20.51
CA ARG A 10 11.06 15.99 -19.08
C ARG A 10 9.69 15.41 -18.70
N ARG A 11 8.73 15.42 -19.64
CA ARG A 11 7.42 14.77 -19.43
C ARG A 11 7.57 13.26 -19.44
N VAL A 12 8.26 12.71 -20.44
CA VAL A 12 8.50 11.27 -20.55
C VAL A 12 9.24 10.71 -19.33
N THR A 13 10.27 11.39 -18.80
CA THR A 13 10.95 10.92 -17.58
C THR A 13 10.06 10.97 -16.34
N ASN A 14 9.23 12.02 -16.19
CA ASN A 14 8.32 12.11 -15.05
C ASN A 14 7.21 11.05 -15.13
N ASP A 15 6.71 10.78 -16.34
CA ASP A 15 5.68 9.77 -16.58
C ASP A 15 6.22 8.35 -16.32
N ILE A 16 7.49 8.06 -16.65
CA ILE A 16 8.16 6.77 -16.35
C ILE A 16 8.35 6.60 -14.83
N THR A 17 8.88 7.61 -14.13
CA THR A 17 9.02 7.53 -12.66
C THR A 17 7.68 7.48 -11.93
N LYS A 18 6.62 8.04 -12.52
CA LYS A 18 5.27 7.96 -11.97
C LYS A 18 4.66 6.58 -12.21
N PHE A 19 4.99 5.93 -13.33
CA PHE A 19 4.51 4.58 -13.62
C PHE A 19 5.14 3.55 -12.68
N GLU A 20 6.47 3.55 -12.52
CA GLU A 20 7.16 2.67 -11.56
C GLU A 20 6.61 2.85 -10.12
N LYS A 21 6.40 4.09 -9.70
CA LYS A 21 5.86 4.36 -8.36
C LYS A 21 4.38 4.10 -8.19
N ARG A 22 3.64 3.81 -9.27
CA ARG A 22 2.21 3.52 -9.20
C ARG A 22 1.98 2.10 -8.67
N ASP A 23 2.87 1.17 -9.01
CA ASP A 23 2.83 -0.20 -8.48
C ASP A 23 3.13 -0.18 -6.97
N LEU A 24 4.14 0.59 -6.55
CA LEU A 24 4.38 0.89 -5.14
C LEU A 24 3.16 1.51 -4.45
N ALA A 25 2.53 2.52 -5.04
CA ALA A 25 1.35 3.14 -4.44
C ALA A 25 0.17 2.16 -4.30
N GLN A 26 -0.03 1.28 -5.30
CA GLN A 26 -1.03 0.23 -5.22
C GLN A 26 -0.68 -0.79 -4.14
N ALA A 27 0.57 -1.26 -4.07
CA ALA A 27 1.02 -2.22 -3.07
C ALA A 27 0.82 -1.69 -1.64
N VAL A 28 1.24 -0.45 -1.36
CA VAL A 28 1.09 0.20 -0.05
C VAL A 28 -0.39 0.30 0.35
N VAL A 29 -1.25 0.80 -0.55
CA VAL A 29 -2.69 0.96 -0.27
C VAL A 29 -3.36 -0.40 -0.08
N ASN A 30 -3.02 -1.40 -0.89
CA ASN A 30 -3.56 -2.74 -0.75
C ASN A 30 -3.10 -3.42 0.54
N ALA A 31 -1.84 -3.26 0.94
CA ALA A 31 -1.31 -3.77 2.22
C ALA A 31 -2.03 -3.14 3.42
N ALA A 32 -2.16 -1.81 3.41
CA ALA A 32 -2.90 -1.04 4.40
C ALA A 32 -4.32 -1.56 4.62
N TRP A 33 -5.10 -1.66 3.55
CA TRP A 33 -6.48 -2.14 3.63
C TRP A 33 -6.58 -3.62 3.95
N LEU A 34 -5.60 -4.44 3.54
CA LEU A 34 -5.61 -5.86 3.85
C LEU A 34 -5.38 -6.12 5.34
N VAL A 35 -4.49 -5.36 5.98
CA VAL A 35 -4.25 -5.41 7.42
C VAL A 35 -5.48 -4.91 8.18
N ALA A 36 -6.05 -3.78 7.76
CA ALA A 36 -7.24 -3.22 8.39
C ALA A 36 -8.47 -4.13 8.37
N PHE A 37 -8.60 -4.98 7.34
CA PHE A 37 -9.68 -5.96 7.24
C PHE A 37 -9.28 -7.35 7.76
N ALA A 38 -8.18 -7.47 8.52
CA ALA A 38 -7.65 -8.78 8.93
C ALA A 38 -8.64 -9.63 9.75
N ASP A 39 -9.52 -8.99 10.52
CA ASP A 39 -10.60 -9.60 11.29
C ASP A 39 -11.90 -9.82 10.46
N GLY A 40 -11.94 -9.28 9.24
CA GLY A 40 -13.07 -9.36 8.31
C GLY A 40 -14.05 -8.19 8.40
N ASN A 41 -13.83 -7.21 9.26
CA ASN A 41 -14.60 -5.97 9.31
C ASN A 41 -13.65 -4.76 9.37
N CYS A 42 -14.14 -3.56 9.12
CA CYS A 42 -13.36 -2.35 9.35
C CYS A 42 -14.32 -1.20 9.60
N ASP A 43 -14.28 -0.68 10.81
CA ASP A 43 -15.22 0.34 11.28
C ASP A 43 -14.94 1.69 10.60
N PRO A 44 -15.96 2.56 10.46
CA PRO A 44 -15.78 3.86 9.81
C PRO A 44 -14.70 4.76 10.45
N ILE A 45 -14.44 4.56 11.74
CA ILE A 45 -13.39 5.29 12.47
C ILE A 45 -12.00 4.83 12.03
N GLU A 46 -11.79 3.51 11.92
CA GLU A 46 -10.52 2.91 11.46
C GLU A 46 -10.24 3.30 10.02
N ARG A 47 -11.26 3.25 9.16
CA ARG A 47 -11.17 3.71 7.76
C ARG A 47 -10.64 5.13 7.65
N ALA A 48 -11.16 6.04 8.47
CA ALA A 48 -10.75 7.43 8.46
C ALA A 48 -9.27 7.61 8.90
N LYS A 49 -8.81 6.79 9.86
CA LYS A 49 -7.41 6.78 10.29
C LYS A 49 -6.49 6.26 9.19
N ILE A 50 -6.85 5.15 8.55
CA ILE A 50 -6.08 4.58 7.42
C ILE A 50 -5.97 5.60 6.29
N ASP A 51 -7.08 6.23 5.91
CA ASP A 51 -7.08 7.29 4.89
C ASP A 51 -6.16 8.47 5.28
N GLN A 52 -6.10 8.80 6.57
CA GLN A 52 -5.21 9.85 7.07
C GLN A 52 -3.74 9.42 6.95
N VAL A 53 -3.40 8.20 7.38
CA VAL A 53 -2.04 7.64 7.29
C VAL A 53 -1.58 7.58 5.83
N LEU A 54 -2.45 7.10 4.93
CA LEU A 54 -2.15 7.02 3.49
C LEU A 54 -1.93 8.42 2.87
N LYS A 55 -2.65 9.44 3.32
CA LYS A 55 -2.48 10.83 2.84
C LYS A 55 -1.21 11.49 3.37
N THR A 56 -0.81 11.18 4.60
CA THR A 56 0.42 11.73 5.20
C THR A 56 1.67 11.00 4.76
N ASN A 57 1.53 9.83 4.14
CA ASN A 57 2.64 9.03 3.70
C ASN A 57 3.44 9.71 2.55
N PRO A 58 4.76 9.90 2.72
CA PRO A 58 5.60 10.56 1.71
C PRO A 58 5.71 9.78 0.39
N VAL A 59 5.61 8.44 0.43
CA VAL A 59 5.61 7.57 -0.75
C VAL A 59 4.41 7.86 -1.65
N LEU A 60 3.27 8.15 -1.03
CA LEU A 60 1.98 8.34 -1.70
C LEU A 60 1.67 9.80 -2.07
N TYR A 61 2.53 10.75 -1.71
CA TYR A 61 2.33 12.18 -1.91
C TYR A 61 1.96 12.55 -3.37
N ASN A 62 2.62 11.90 -4.34
CA ASN A 62 2.38 12.14 -5.77
C ASN A 62 1.13 11.45 -6.33
N PHE A 63 0.48 10.58 -5.56
CA PHE A 63 -0.67 9.77 -5.96
C PHE A 63 -1.96 10.16 -5.23
N THR A 64 -1.95 11.23 -4.45
CA THR A 64 -3.10 11.70 -3.64
C THR A 64 -4.42 11.80 -4.42
N SER A 65 -4.39 12.13 -5.72
CA SER A 65 -5.57 12.13 -6.59
C SER A 65 -6.10 10.74 -6.97
N GLU A 66 -5.23 9.72 -6.99
CA GLU A 66 -5.52 8.33 -7.37
C GLU A 66 -5.80 7.46 -6.12
N LEU A 67 -5.32 7.86 -4.93
CA LEU A 67 -5.48 7.11 -3.67
C LEU A 67 -6.93 6.78 -3.34
N ALA A 68 -7.85 7.73 -3.54
CA ALA A 68 -9.26 7.52 -3.24
C ALA A 68 -9.87 6.42 -4.13
N GLU A 69 -9.48 6.37 -5.40
CA GLU A 69 -9.96 5.36 -6.35
C GLU A 69 -9.40 3.97 -6.01
N ILE A 70 -8.09 3.87 -5.75
CA ILE A 70 -7.43 2.61 -5.37
C ILE A 70 -8.02 2.07 -4.08
N SER A 71 -8.18 2.93 -3.06
CA SER A 71 -8.76 2.56 -1.77
C SER A 71 -10.19 2.06 -1.91
N THR A 72 -11.03 2.80 -2.65
CA THR A 72 -12.43 2.39 -2.90
C THR A 72 -12.50 1.04 -3.60
N LYS A 73 -11.61 0.79 -4.58
CA LYS A 73 -11.57 -0.49 -5.31
C LYS A 73 -11.24 -1.66 -4.39
N ILE A 74 -10.20 -1.55 -3.56
CA ILE A 74 -9.81 -2.67 -2.68
C ILE A 74 -10.81 -2.86 -1.54
N VAL A 75 -11.33 -1.79 -0.95
CA VAL A 75 -12.38 -1.86 0.08
C VAL A 75 -13.61 -2.59 -0.46
N ASN A 76 -14.10 -2.21 -1.64
CA ASN A 76 -15.24 -2.89 -2.26
C ASN A 76 -14.98 -4.39 -2.51
N LEU A 77 -13.76 -4.75 -2.90
CA LEU A 77 -13.38 -6.16 -3.11
C LEU A 77 -13.35 -6.94 -1.79
N LEU A 78 -12.78 -6.34 -0.74
CA LEU A 78 -12.69 -6.94 0.60
C LEU A 78 -14.08 -7.11 1.24
N GLU A 79 -14.96 -6.11 1.08
CA GLU A 79 -16.35 -6.16 1.57
C GLU A 79 -17.21 -7.18 0.82
N THR A 80 -17.01 -7.31 -0.50
CA THR A 80 -17.81 -8.23 -1.32
C THR A 80 -17.39 -9.69 -1.11
N ASP A 81 -16.08 -9.96 -1.19
CA ASP A 81 -15.51 -11.28 -0.93
C ASP A 81 -14.07 -11.12 -0.43
N PHE A 82 -13.91 -11.26 0.88
CA PHE A 82 -12.62 -11.13 1.54
C PHE A 82 -11.54 -12.06 0.94
N LYS A 83 -11.88 -13.27 0.49
CA LYS A 83 -10.89 -14.20 -0.10
C LYS A 83 -10.44 -13.74 -1.48
N ILE A 84 -11.29 -13.07 -2.23
CA ILE A 84 -10.94 -12.48 -3.54
C ILE A 84 -10.15 -11.20 -3.31
N GLY A 85 -10.63 -10.30 -2.45
CA GLY A 85 -9.94 -9.05 -2.09
C GLY A 85 -8.54 -9.30 -1.56
N ARG A 86 -8.38 -10.25 -0.62
CA ARG A 86 -7.06 -10.66 -0.12
C ARG A 86 -6.14 -11.18 -1.20
N ARG A 87 -6.62 -12.01 -2.12
CA ARG A 87 -5.79 -12.50 -3.23
C ARG A 87 -5.41 -11.40 -4.21
N ALA A 88 -6.30 -10.42 -4.44
CA ALA A 88 -5.99 -9.26 -5.26
C ALA A 88 -4.92 -8.40 -4.60
N ALA A 89 -5.10 -8.03 -3.34
CA ALA A 89 -4.14 -7.25 -2.56
C ALA A 89 -2.75 -7.90 -2.54
N MET A 90 -2.69 -9.22 -2.27
CA MET A 90 -1.41 -9.94 -2.20
C MET A 90 -0.67 -10.00 -3.54
N ARG A 91 -1.38 -9.94 -4.68
CA ARG A 91 -0.73 -9.87 -6.00
C ARG A 91 -0.08 -8.51 -6.24
N GLU A 92 -0.80 -7.43 -5.93
CA GLU A 92 -0.27 -6.07 -6.06
C GLU A 92 0.95 -5.88 -5.12
N ILE A 93 0.93 -6.49 -3.94
CA ILE A 93 2.08 -6.52 -3.02
C ILE A 93 3.24 -7.35 -3.60
N GLU A 94 2.96 -8.47 -4.27
CA GLU A 94 4.01 -9.29 -4.88
C GLU A 94 4.72 -8.56 -6.03
N ASP A 95 4.05 -7.63 -6.72
CA ASP A 95 4.62 -6.89 -7.85
C ASP A 95 5.81 -6.00 -7.44
N VAL A 96 5.85 -5.51 -6.20
CA VAL A 96 6.97 -4.69 -5.69
C VAL A 96 8.12 -5.51 -5.10
N LYS A 97 7.97 -6.84 -5.00
CA LYS A 97 9.00 -7.74 -4.45
C LYS A 97 10.37 -7.62 -5.16
N GLY A 98 10.36 -7.17 -6.42
CA GLY A 98 11.57 -6.98 -7.20
C GLY A 98 12.51 -5.87 -6.68
N ASP A 99 11.99 -4.91 -5.91
CA ASP A 99 12.78 -3.85 -5.30
C ASP A 99 12.68 -3.94 -3.77
N GLN A 100 13.83 -4.20 -3.13
CA GLN A 100 13.89 -4.37 -1.69
C GLN A 100 13.41 -3.13 -0.92
N ARG A 101 13.70 -1.92 -1.41
CA ARG A 101 13.31 -0.68 -0.71
C ARG A 101 11.79 -0.48 -0.78
N GLU A 102 11.21 -0.78 -1.93
CA GLU A 102 9.77 -0.70 -2.12
C GLU A 102 9.03 -1.74 -1.28
N ALA A 103 9.59 -2.95 -1.19
CA ALA A 103 9.09 -3.99 -0.30
C ALA A 103 9.15 -3.57 1.19
N GLU A 104 10.27 -2.98 1.62
CA GLU A 104 10.44 -2.46 2.99
C GLU A 104 9.41 -1.35 3.26
N ASP A 105 9.27 -0.38 2.35
CA ASP A 105 8.28 0.70 2.45
C ASP A 105 6.84 0.16 2.59
N VAL A 106 6.47 -0.89 1.84
CA VAL A 106 5.13 -1.51 1.95
C VAL A 106 4.91 -2.13 3.32
N LEU A 107 5.91 -2.86 3.84
CA LEU A 107 5.80 -3.52 5.13
C LEU A 107 5.77 -2.51 6.28
N ASP A 108 6.61 -1.47 6.24
CA ASP A 108 6.64 -0.40 7.24
C ASP A 108 5.29 0.30 7.37
N VAL A 109 4.65 0.61 6.25
CA VAL A 109 3.34 1.25 6.26
C VAL A 109 2.25 0.32 6.79
N ALA A 110 2.32 -0.96 6.44
CA ALA A 110 1.41 -1.97 6.95
C ALA A 110 1.51 -2.11 8.47
N VAL A 111 2.73 -2.12 9.02
CA VAL A 111 2.98 -2.15 10.47
C VAL A 111 2.47 -0.87 11.14
N ALA A 112 2.82 0.31 10.60
CA ALA A 112 2.37 1.59 11.16
C ALA A 112 0.84 1.73 11.23
N ILE A 113 0.11 1.06 10.33
CA ILE A 113 -1.35 1.02 10.36
C ILE A 113 -1.86 0.07 11.44
N ALA A 114 -1.27 -1.12 11.59
CA ALA A 114 -1.63 -2.03 12.68
C ALA A 114 -1.33 -1.41 14.05
N GLU A 115 -0.27 -0.60 14.16
CA GLU A 115 0.07 0.11 15.39
C GLU A 115 -0.78 1.36 15.64
N ALA A 116 -1.58 1.81 14.65
CA ALA A 116 -2.34 3.05 14.76
C ALA A 116 -3.40 3.02 15.88
N ASP A 117 -3.88 1.83 16.24
CA ASP A 117 -4.84 1.61 17.32
C ASP A 117 -4.17 1.22 18.66
N GLY A 118 -2.83 1.15 18.68
CA GLY A 118 -2.01 1.00 19.88
C GLY A 118 -1.69 -0.43 20.30
N GLU A 119 -2.43 -1.42 19.80
CA GLU A 119 -2.12 -2.85 19.97
C GLU A 119 -2.35 -3.59 18.65
N ILE A 120 -1.35 -4.36 18.20
CA ILE A 120 -1.48 -5.22 17.02
C ILE A 120 -2.22 -6.50 17.42
N GLU A 121 -3.37 -6.74 16.80
CA GLU A 121 -4.13 -7.96 17.04
C GLU A 121 -3.48 -9.20 16.39
N LYS A 122 -3.85 -10.40 16.88
CA LYS A 122 -3.36 -11.67 16.30
C LYS A 122 -3.80 -11.88 14.84
N SER A 123 -4.93 -11.31 14.45
CA SER A 123 -5.45 -11.29 13.08
C SER A 123 -4.54 -10.47 12.18
N GLU A 124 -4.23 -9.24 12.58
CA GLU A 124 -3.36 -8.31 11.86
C GLU A 124 -1.93 -8.83 11.76
N MET A 125 -1.38 -9.34 12.87
CA MET A 125 -0.06 -9.95 12.91
C MET A 125 0.08 -11.07 11.86
N LYS A 126 -0.94 -11.93 11.72
CA LYS A 126 -0.91 -12.99 10.70
C LYS A 126 -0.91 -12.45 9.27
N VAL A 127 -1.56 -11.32 9.03
CA VAL A 127 -1.55 -10.66 7.72
C VAL A 127 -0.18 -10.03 7.46
N LEU A 128 0.39 -9.33 8.45
CA LEU A 128 1.74 -8.76 8.38
C LEU A 128 2.80 -9.84 8.11
N GLU A 129 2.73 -10.99 8.81
CA GLU A 129 3.62 -12.13 8.57
C GLU A 129 3.52 -12.66 7.14
N GLN A 130 2.32 -12.68 6.57
CA GLN A 130 2.12 -13.12 5.19
C GLN A 130 2.65 -12.12 4.17
N ILE A 131 2.45 -10.84 4.41
CA ILE A 131 3.00 -9.76 3.59
C ILE A 131 4.53 -9.84 3.59
N ALA A 132 5.14 -9.95 4.78
CA ALA A 132 6.58 -10.12 4.93
C ALA A 132 7.08 -11.37 4.20
N LEU A 133 6.39 -12.51 4.33
CA LEU A 133 6.74 -13.75 3.62
C LEU A 133 6.72 -13.58 2.10
N VAL A 134 5.67 -12.95 1.56
CA VAL A 134 5.55 -12.72 0.11
C VAL A 134 6.68 -11.83 -0.39
N LEU A 135 6.96 -10.75 0.33
CA LEU A 135 8.02 -9.80 0.01
C LEU A 135 9.44 -10.35 0.27
N GLY A 136 9.56 -11.47 1.00
CA GLY A 136 10.85 -12.04 1.36
C GLY A 136 11.58 -11.27 2.49
N LEU A 137 10.82 -10.53 3.29
CA LEU A 137 11.30 -9.72 4.41
C LEU A 137 11.09 -10.44 5.74
N ARG A 138 11.76 -9.95 6.78
CA ARG A 138 11.58 -10.43 8.15
C ARG A 138 10.78 -9.42 8.94
N LEU A 139 9.56 -9.78 9.33
CA LEU A 139 8.67 -8.90 10.10
C LEU A 139 9.32 -8.37 11.38
N GLU A 140 10.16 -9.16 12.04
CA GLU A 140 10.88 -8.78 13.27
C GLU A 140 11.76 -7.54 13.11
N ASN A 141 12.19 -7.20 11.89
CA ASN A 141 13.01 -6.00 11.65
C ASN A 141 12.18 -4.70 11.58
N HIS A 142 10.85 -4.83 11.50
CA HIS A 142 9.91 -3.73 11.26
C HIS A 142 8.96 -3.51 12.44
N LEU A 143 9.04 -4.33 13.49
CA LEU A 143 8.35 -4.14 14.77
C LEU A 143 9.35 -3.47 15.72
N GLU A 144 9.14 -2.20 16.07
CA GLU A 144 9.99 -1.46 17.03
C GLU A 144 9.62 -1.70 18.50
#